data_AF-A0A2V7R6R4-F1
#
_entry.id   AF-A0A2V7R6R4-F1
#
_cell.length_a   1.000
_cell.length_b   1.000
_cell.length_c   1.000
_cell.angle_alpha   90.00
_cell.angle_beta   90.00
_cell.angle_gamma   90.00
#
_symmetry.space_group_name_H-M   'P 1'
#
loop_
_entity.id
_entity.type
_entity.pdbx_description
1 polymer ?
#
loop_
_entity_poly.entity_id
_entity_poly.type
_entity_poly.pdbx_seq_one_letter_code
_entity_poly.pdbx_strand_id
1 'polypeptide(L)'
;MAAARLAGRIARRAPLEIAVVALTWLGTIVSAPFVRPWRWSRFAWTYLPPVLPIVGTFDGIVSCLRTYSTPELEELVRGLDSYDWEIGDFRGGWSPLRGSYLIGVPRLS
;
A
#
# COMPACT_ATOMS: atom_id res chain seq x y z
N MET A 1 27.40 0.51 1.24
CA MET A 1 27.04 1.93 1.00
C MET A 1 25.81 2.13 0.08
N ALA A 2 25.41 1.17 -0.77
CA ALA A 2 24.20 1.24 -1.60
C ALA A 2 22.88 0.97 -0.83
N ALA A 3 22.87 0.00 0.10
CA ALA A 3 21.70 -0.34 0.92
C ALA A 3 21.18 0.83 1.77
N ALA A 4 22.08 1.60 2.39
CA ALA A 4 21.73 2.79 3.17
C ALA A 4 21.08 3.91 2.32
N ARG A 5 21.44 3.99 1.02
CA ARG A 5 20.82 4.93 0.07
C ARG A 5 19.45 4.46 -0.42
N LEU A 6 19.16 3.16 -0.33
CA LEU A 6 17.84 2.60 -0.68
C LEU A 6 16.86 2.77 0.49
N ALA A 7 17.29 2.44 1.71
CA ALA A 7 16.52 2.62 2.94
C ALA A 7 16.09 4.08 3.16
N GLY A 8 17.02 5.03 2.97
CA GLY A 8 16.71 6.47 3.06
C GLY A 8 15.74 6.98 1.99
N ARG A 9 15.59 6.27 0.85
CA ARG A 9 14.64 6.63 -0.22
C ARG A 9 13.23 6.14 0.02
N ILE A 10 13.03 5.09 0.82
CA ILE A 10 11.71 4.53 1.16
C ILE A 10 11.11 5.29 2.34
N ALA A 11 11.89 5.54 3.40
CA ALA A 11 11.45 6.34 4.55
C ALA A 11 11.07 7.78 4.16
N ARG A 12 11.74 8.39 3.16
CA ARG A 12 11.36 9.70 2.60
C ARG A 12 10.10 9.68 1.74
N ARG A 13 9.62 8.52 1.31
CA ARG A 13 8.49 8.37 0.36
C ARG A 13 7.19 7.93 1.01
N ALA A 14 7.25 7.30 2.19
CA ALA A 14 6.07 7.05 3.02
C ALA A 14 5.18 8.30 3.23
N PRO A 15 5.72 9.53 3.44
CA PRO A 15 4.88 10.73 3.57
C PRO A 15 4.11 11.08 2.30
N LEU A 16 4.71 10.86 1.12
CA LEU A 16 4.04 11.11 -0.16
C LEU A 16 2.96 10.08 -0.43
N GLU A 17 3.22 8.81 -0.12
CA GLU A 17 2.25 7.73 -0.29
C GLU A 17 1.07 7.91 0.67
N ILE A 18 1.34 8.24 1.93
CA ILE A 18 0.31 8.63 2.91
C ILE A 18 -0.46 9.87 2.43
N ALA A 19 0.20 10.87 1.85
CA ALA A 19 -0.47 12.05 1.30
C ALA A 19 -1.36 11.71 0.09
N VAL A 20 -0.92 10.80 -0.80
CA VAL A 20 -1.73 10.29 -1.92
C VAL A 20 -2.93 9.52 -1.40
N VAL A 21 -2.75 8.69 -0.37
CA VAL A 21 -3.85 7.99 0.30
C VAL A 21 -4.78 8.98 1.01
N ALA A 22 -4.28 10.05 1.60
CA ALA A 22 -5.14 11.09 2.16
C ALA A 22 -5.98 11.77 1.07
N LEU A 23 -5.47 11.89 -0.16
CA LEU A 23 -6.21 12.43 -1.30
C LEU A 23 -7.38 11.53 -1.75
N THR A 24 -7.34 10.22 -1.46
CA THR A 24 -8.48 9.33 -1.77
C THR A 24 -9.72 9.68 -0.94
N TRP A 25 -9.58 10.41 0.17
CA TRP A 25 -10.70 10.99 0.93
C TRP A 25 -11.56 11.88 0.02
N LEU A 26 -10.92 12.83 -0.68
CA LEU A 26 -11.58 13.72 -1.65
C LEU A 26 -12.13 12.93 -2.83
N GLY A 27 -11.35 11.98 -3.35
CA GLY A 27 -11.80 11.09 -4.41
C GLY A 27 -13.06 10.31 -4.04
N THR A 28 -13.18 9.88 -2.79
CA THR A 28 -14.34 9.14 -2.27
C THR A 28 -15.59 10.02 -2.19
N ILE A 29 -15.46 11.27 -1.72
CA ILE A 29 -16.56 12.24 -1.67
C ILE A 29 -17.08 12.58 -3.07
N VAL A 30 -16.16 12.79 -4.01
CA VAL A 30 -16.48 13.14 -5.41
C VAL A 30 -17.02 11.93 -6.18
N SER A 31 -16.50 10.72 -5.93
CA SER A 31 -16.90 9.51 -6.64
C SER A 31 -18.19 8.88 -6.11
N ALA A 32 -18.53 9.09 -4.83
CA ALA A 32 -19.72 8.54 -4.19
C ALA A 32 -21.04 8.61 -4.99
N PRO A 33 -21.39 9.72 -5.71
CA PRO A 33 -22.61 9.79 -6.51
C PRO A 33 -22.52 9.01 -7.82
N PHE A 34 -21.31 8.73 -8.32
CA PHE A 34 -21.12 7.99 -9.57
C PHE A 34 -21.05 6.47 -9.35
N VAL A 35 -20.80 6.02 -8.10
CA VAL A 35 -20.73 4.59 -7.74
C VAL A 35 -22.13 4.00 -7.60
N ARG A 36 -22.47 3.06 -8.49
CA ARG A 36 -23.70 2.25 -8.41
C ARG A 36 -23.52 1.02 -7.51
N PRO A 37 -24.59 0.44 -6.94
CA PRO A 37 -25.98 0.91 -6.95
C PRO A 37 -26.15 2.15 -6.06
N TRP A 38 -27.07 3.04 -6.46
CA TRP A 38 -27.43 4.22 -5.67
C TRP A 38 -28.16 3.80 -4.40
N ARG A 39 -27.61 4.21 -3.26
CA ARG A 39 -28.20 3.93 -1.93
C ARG A 39 -28.17 5.22 -1.12
N TRP A 40 -29.33 5.68 -0.68
CA TRP A 40 -29.45 6.86 0.19
C TRP A 40 -28.62 6.73 1.48
N SER A 41 -28.51 5.51 2.02
CA SER A 41 -27.62 5.23 3.15
C SER A 41 -26.16 5.56 2.86
N ARG A 42 -25.65 5.28 1.65
CA ARG A 42 -24.28 5.63 1.27
C ARG A 42 -24.08 7.14 1.33
N PHE A 43 -25.01 7.93 0.79
CA PHE A 43 -24.93 9.38 0.84
C PHE A 43 -25.01 9.93 2.25
N ALA A 44 -25.93 9.40 3.07
CA ALA A 44 -26.05 9.79 4.48
C ALA A 44 -24.73 9.55 5.22
N TRP A 45 -24.13 8.36 5.09
CA TRP A 45 -22.87 8.01 5.76
C TRP A 45 -21.62 8.67 5.15
N THR A 46 -21.66 9.05 3.87
CA THR A 46 -20.51 9.67 3.17
C THR A 46 -20.45 11.18 3.38
N TYR A 47 -21.60 11.85 3.48
CA TYR A 47 -21.65 13.32 3.53
C TYR A 47 -21.97 13.91 4.91
N LEU A 48 -22.73 13.23 5.79
CA LEU A 48 -23.02 13.77 7.12
C LEU A 48 -21.87 13.50 8.12
N PRO A 49 -21.51 12.22 8.41
CA PRO A 49 -20.41 11.90 9.33
C PRO A 49 -19.08 11.51 8.62
N PRO A 50 -18.90 11.82 7.33
CA PRO A 50 -17.95 11.19 6.40
C PRO A 50 -17.31 9.84 6.79
N VAL A 51 -18.11 8.85 7.17
CA VAL A 51 -17.60 7.55 7.66
C VAL A 51 -16.85 6.80 6.56
N LEU A 52 -17.43 6.70 5.35
CA LEU A 52 -16.77 6.00 4.24
C LEU A 52 -15.39 6.57 3.87
N PRO A 53 -15.23 7.90 3.67
CA PRO A 53 -13.93 8.44 3.32
C PRO A 53 -12.94 8.35 4.51
N ILE A 54 -13.39 8.45 5.78
CA ILE A 54 -12.51 8.22 6.95
C ILE A 54 -12.00 6.78 6.98
N VAL A 55 -12.90 5.80 6.89
CA VAL A 55 -12.54 4.38 6.93
C VAL A 55 -11.65 4.00 5.75
N GLY A 56 -11.94 4.50 4.54
CA GLY A 56 -11.13 4.26 3.35
C GLY A 56 -9.72 4.84 3.45
N THR A 57 -9.58 6.07 3.96
CA THR A 57 -8.25 6.67 4.18
C THR A 57 -7.48 5.93 5.27
N PHE A 58 -8.13 5.55 6.37
CA PHE A 58 -7.50 4.74 7.43
C PHE A 58 -7.00 3.40 6.90
N ASP A 59 -7.85 2.68 6.16
CA ASP A 59 -7.48 1.40 5.53
C ASP A 59 -6.29 1.55 4.58
N GLY A 60 -6.28 2.60 3.74
CA GLY A 60 -5.14 2.89 2.87
C GLY A 60 -3.85 3.21 3.64
N ILE A 61 -3.93 3.97 4.75
CA ILE A 61 -2.75 4.28 5.58
C ILE A 61 -2.21 3.00 6.21
N VAL A 62 -3.08 2.16 6.76
CA VAL A 62 -2.71 0.87 7.33
C VAL A 62 -2.09 -0.04 6.26
N SER A 63 -2.59 -0.02 5.02
CA SER A 63 -1.98 -0.74 3.90
C SER A 63 -0.55 -0.27 3.60
N CYS A 64 -0.30 1.04 3.59
CA CYS A 64 1.06 1.58 3.43
C CYS A 64 1.98 1.13 4.57
N LEU A 65 1.49 1.17 5.82
CA LEU A 65 2.26 0.76 6.99
C LEU A 65 2.56 -0.74 7.03
N ARG A 66 1.71 -1.57 6.41
CA ARG A 66 1.90 -3.02 6.34
C ARG A 66 2.91 -3.45 5.26
N THR A 67 3.30 -2.56 4.36
CA THR A 67 4.19 -2.89 3.25
C THR A 67 5.64 -2.92 3.73
N TYR A 68 6.24 -4.11 3.77
CA TYR A 68 7.65 -4.28 4.12
C TYR A 68 8.57 -3.70 3.03
N SER A 69 9.67 -3.09 3.45
CA SER A 69 10.76 -2.70 2.58
C SER A 69 11.58 -3.93 2.14
N THR A 70 12.27 -3.83 1.00
CA THR A 70 13.14 -4.92 0.49
C THR A 70 14.12 -5.44 1.56
N PRO A 71 14.81 -4.60 2.37
CA PRO A 71 15.71 -5.08 3.42
C PRO A 71 15.00 -5.83 4.56
N GLU A 72 13.77 -5.43 4.91
CA GLU A 72 12.97 -6.14 5.92
C GLU A 72 12.51 -7.51 5.39
N LEU A 73 12.19 -7.60 4.08
CA LEU A 73 11.89 -8.87 3.43
C LEU A 73 13.13 -9.79 3.36
N GLU A 74 14.31 -9.25 3.03
CA GLU A 74 15.58 -9.98 3.07
C GLU A 74 15.89 -10.52 4.48
N GLU A 75 15.59 -9.73 5.51
CA GLU A 75 15.74 -10.14 6.91
C GLU A 75 14.76 -11.24 7.30
N LEU A 76 13.51 -11.18 6.84
CA LEU A 76 12.48 -12.18 7.11
C LEU A 76 12.84 -13.57 6.58
N VAL A 77 13.54 -13.66 5.46
CA VAL A 77 13.93 -14.95 4.84
C VAL A 77 15.35 -15.38 5.18
N ARG A 78 16.06 -14.62 6.01
CA ARG A 78 17.44 -14.91 6.39
C ARG A 78 17.52 -16.26 7.11
N GLY A 79 18.29 -17.20 6.55
CA GLY A 79 18.45 -18.56 7.08
C GLY A 79 17.45 -19.59 6.54
N LEU A 80 16.53 -19.20 5.63
CA LEU A 80 15.66 -20.12 4.92
C LEU A 80 16.30 -20.55 3.59
N ASP A 81 17.30 -21.42 3.66
CA ASP A 81 18.12 -21.80 2.50
C ASP A 81 17.49 -22.86 1.58
N SER A 82 16.32 -23.39 1.94
CA SER A 82 15.58 -24.40 1.15
C SER A 82 14.89 -23.83 -0.10
N TYR A 83 14.88 -22.50 -0.24
CA TYR A 83 14.25 -21.79 -1.35
C TYR A 83 15.24 -20.84 -2.03
N ASP A 84 15.01 -20.61 -3.32
CA ASP A 84 15.55 -19.47 -4.06
C ASP A 84 14.58 -18.31 -3.92
N TRP A 85 15.01 -17.28 -3.20
CA TRP A 85 14.20 -16.10 -2.91
C TRP A 85 14.43 -15.00 -3.96
N GLU A 86 13.35 -14.55 -4.58
CA GLU A 86 13.31 -13.36 -5.43
C GLU A 86 12.57 -12.25 -4.67
N ILE A 87 13.23 -11.11 -4.47
CA ILE A 87 12.69 -9.97 -3.71
C ILE A 87 12.80 -8.73 -4.57
N GLY A 88 11.74 -7.94 -4.62
CA GLY A 88 11.78 -6.68 -5.35
C GLY A 88 10.64 -5.75 -5.04
N ASP A 89 10.68 -4.58 -5.67
CA ASP A 89 9.62 -3.59 -5.63
C ASP A 89 8.90 -3.55 -6.98
N PHE A 90 7.61 -3.27 -6.94
CA PHE A 90 6.82 -2.99 -8.12
C PHE A 90 6.01 -1.69 -7.96
N ARG A 91 5.57 -1.15 -9.10
CA ARG A 91 4.59 -0.06 -9.15
C ARG A 91 3.42 -0.51 -9.99
N GLY A 92 2.21 -0.31 -9.47
CA GLY A 92 1.01 -0.52 -10.28
C GLY A 92 0.99 0.49 -11.44
N GLY A 93 0.64 0.04 -12.65
CA GLY A 93 0.72 0.89 -13.85
C GLY A 93 -0.08 2.20 -13.75
N TRP A 94 -1.15 2.23 -12.95
CA TRP A 94 -2.03 3.39 -12.75
C TRP A 94 -1.90 4.01 -11.35
N SER A 95 -1.09 3.41 -10.46
CA SER A 95 -0.96 3.84 -9.07
C SER A 95 0.43 4.39 -8.81
N PRO A 96 0.56 5.59 -8.21
CA PRO A 96 1.86 6.11 -7.81
C PRO A 96 2.46 5.33 -6.61
N LEU A 97 1.65 4.48 -5.94
CA LEU A 97 2.03 3.67 -4.78
C LEU A 97 2.97 2.54 -5.20
N ARG A 98 3.96 2.27 -4.34
CA ARG A 98 4.88 1.15 -4.49
C ARG A 98 4.41 -0.02 -3.64
N GLY A 99 4.50 -1.22 -4.20
CA GLY A 99 4.41 -2.46 -3.44
C GLY A 99 5.75 -3.17 -3.46
N SER A 100 5.96 -4.07 -2.52
CA SER A 100 7.07 -5.03 -2.53
C SER A 100 6.54 -6.43 -2.77
N TYR A 101 7.38 -7.31 -3.29
CA TYR A 101 7.08 -8.72 -3.48
C TYR A 101 8.23 -9.58 -2.98
N LEU A 102 7.87 -10.79 -2.55
CA LEU A 102 8.76 -11.84 -2.10
C LEU A 102 8.24 -13.16 -2.69
N ILE A 103 9.04 -13.81 -3.53
CA ILE A 103 8.72 -15.10 -4.15
C ILE A 103 9.80 -16.09 -3.70
N GLY A 104 9.39 -17.26 -3.21
CA GLY A 104 10.29 -18.36 -2.86
C GLY A 104 10.06 -19.55 -3.77
N VAL A 105 11.03 -19.90 -4.59
CA VAL A 105 10.99 -21.11 -5.43
C VAL A 105 11.72 -22.24 -4.70
N PRO A 106 11.10 -23.40 -4.43
CA PRO A 106 11.78 -24.48 -3.72
C PRO A 106 12.94 -25.01 -4.56
N ARG A 107 14.11 -25.21 -3.93
CA ARG A 107 15.21 -25.91 -4.59
C ARG A 107 14.88 -27.40 -4.61
N LEU A 108 14.63 -27.95 -5.81
CA LEU A 108 14.53 -29.39 -6.01
C LEU A 108 15.93 -29.99 -5.85
N SER A 109 16.18 -30.60 -4.70
CA SER A 109 17.33 -31.49 -4.46
C SER A 109 17.12 -32.86 -5.09
#